data_AF-A0A2V5LVE4-F1
#
_entry.id   AF-A0A2V5LVE4-F1
#
_cell.length_a   1.000
_cell.length_b   1.000
_cell.length_c   1.000
_cell.angle_alpha   90.00
_cell.angle_beta   90.00
_cell.angle_gamma   90.00
#
_symmetry.space_group_name_H-M   'P 1'
#
loop_
_entity.id
_entity.type
_entity.pdbx_description
1 polymer ?
#
loop_
_entity_poly.entity_id
_entity_poly.type
_entity_poly.pdbx_seq_one_letter_code
_entity_poly.pdbx_strand_id
1 'polypeptide(L)'
;MRPPPFAIWVASICALFGALIARAQAPQSAPAAPIIRSIEVQYTGAQAVSKERILAQIRTKVGQPYSSQVVEQDIAALYKTGAIQNVRIFAQPEGDG
;
A
#
# COMPACT_ATOMS: atom_id res chain seq x y z
N MET A 1 39.99 -7.08 51.23
CA MET A 1 38.72 -6.43 51.60
C MET A 1 37.59 -7.17 50.88
N ARG A 2 36.62 -7.71 51.63
CA ARG A 2 35.56 -8.60 51.12
C ARG A 2 34.28 -7.76 50.94
N PRO A 3 33.58 -7.78 49.79
CA PRO A 3 32.40 -6.94 49.60
C PRO A 3 31.22 -7.44 50.46
N PRO A 4 30.35 -6.53 50.95
CA PRO A 4 29.26 -6.88 51.87
C PRO A 4 28.11 -7.64 51.17
N PRO A 5 27.42 -8.56 51.87
CA PRO A 5 26.51 -9.55 51.30
C PRO A 5 25.20 -8.98 50.73
N PHE A 6 24.89 -7.70 50.97
CA PHE A 6 23.65 -7.08 50.50
C PHE A 6 23.68 -6.66 49.02
N ALA A 7 24.88 -6.53 48.43
CA ALA A 7 25.05 -6.17 47.01
C ALA A 7 24.70 -7.31 46.04
N ILE A 8 24.60 -8.55 46.53
CA ILE A 8 24.34 -9.75 45.72
C ILE A 8 22.83 -9.92 45.45
N TRP A 9 21.97 -9.40 46.33
CA TRP A 9 20.52 -9.55 46.22
C TRP A 9 19.86 -8.57 45.24
N VAL A 10 20.43 -7.38 45.02
CA VAL A 10 19.87 -6.38 44.08
C VAL A 10 20.21 -6.71 42.62
N ALA A 11 21.38 -7.29 42.36
CA ALA A 11 21.79 -7.66 41.00
C ALA A 11 21.00 -8.86 40.44
N SER A 12 20.45 -9.71 41.31
CA SER A 12 19.73 -10.93 40.90
C SER A 12 18.28 -10.67 40.49
N ILE A 13 17.67 -9.57 40.93
CA ILE A 13 16.27 -9.22 40.60
C ILE A 13 16.15 -8.57 39.21
N CYS A 14 17.18 -7.87 38.72
CA CYS A 14 17.18 -7.30 37.37
C CYS A 14 17.41 -8.36 36.27
N ALA A 15 18.14 -9.43 36.57
CA ALA A 15 18.46 -10.48 35.59
C ALA A 15 17.26 -11.39 35.25
N LEU A 16 16.32 -11.58 36.17
CA LEU A 16 15.10 -12.37 35.93
C LEU A 16 13.98 -11.58 35.24
N PHE A 17 13.99 -10.25 35.31
CA PHE A 17 12.99 -9.40 34.62
C PHE A 17 13.35 -9.06 33.17
N GLY A 18 14.63 -9.14 32.79
CA GLY A 18 15.08 -8.81 31.43
C GLY A 18 14.73 -9.87 30.36
N ALA A 19 14.45 -11.11 30.75
CA ALA A 19 14.24 -12.22 29.81
C ALA A 19 12.80 -12.32 29.25
N LEU A 20 11.85 -11.50 29.72
CA LEU A 20 10.43 -11.60 29.32
C LEU A 20 10.04 -10.72 28.12
N ILE A 21 10.87 -9.76 27.68
CA ILE A 21 10.48 -8.77 26.65
C ILE A 21 11.03 -9.12 25.25
N ALA A 22 11.79 -10.21 25.09
CA ALA A 22 12.51 -10.49 23.85
C ALA A 22 11.71 -11.22 22.74
N ARG A 23 10.37 -11.39 22.86
CA ARG A 23 9.60 -12.30 21.99
C ARG A 23 8.46 -11.69 21.17
N ALA A 24 8.29 -10.37 21.16
CA ALA A 24 7.07 -9.76 20.62
C ALA A 24 7.26 -8.97 19.31
N GLN A 25 8.32 -9.21 18.55
CA GLN A 25 8.50 -8.61 17.22
C GLN A 25 8.44 -9.68 16.13
N ALA A 26 7.28 -10.34 15.99
CA ALA A 26 6.97 -10.99 14.73
C ALA A 26 6.66 -9.88 13.72
N PRO A 27 7.28 -9.87 12.52
CA PRO A 27 6.92 -8.90 11.50
C PRO A 27 5.44 -9.08 11.15
N GLN A 28 4.60 -8.11 11.55
CA GLN A 28 3.23 -8.02 11.07
C GLN A 28 3.32 -7.87 9.55
N SER A 29 2.94 -8.93 8.83
CA SER A 29 2.83 -8.88 7.38
C SER A 29 1.79 -7.82 7.04
N ALA A 30 2.20 -6.76 6.34
CA ALA A 30 1.26 -5.76 5.84
C ALA A 30 0.22 -6.46 4.95
N PRO A 31 -1.06 -6.08 5.00
CA PRO A 31 -2.08 -6.60 4.11
C PRO A 31 -1.63 -6.47 2.65
N ALA A 32 -1.79 -7.53 1.86
CA ALA A 32 -1.49 -7.48 0.44
C ALA A 32 -2.36 -6.43 -0.26
N ALA A 33 -1.78 -5.65 -1.17
CA ALA A 33 -2.52 -4.65 -1.93
C ALA A 33 -3.63 -5.33 -2.77
N PRO A 34 -4.82 -4.70 -2.89
CA PRO A 34 -5.93 -5.31 -3.60
C PRO A 34 -5.58 -5.48 -5.08
N ILE A 35 -6.04 -6.57 -5.69
CA ILE A 35 -5.80 -6.86 -7.11
C ILE A 35 -6.89 -6.20 -7.94
N ILE A 36 -6.49 -5.51 -9.01
CA ILE A 36 -7.41 -4.91 -9.98
C ILE A 36 -8.09 -6.03 -10.76
N ARG A 37 -9.42 -6.11 -10.65
CA ARG A 37 -10.21 -7.16 -11.30
C ARG A 37 -10.78 -6.71 -12.65
N SER A 38 -11.21 -5.46 -12.73
CA SER A 38 -11.80 -4.87 -13.93
C SER A 38 -11.38 -3.42 -14.07
N ILE A 39 -11.43 -2.91 -15.31
CA ILE A 39 -11.25 -1.49 -15.61
C ILE A 39 -12.36 -1.08 -16.59
N GLU A 40 -13.20 -0.18 -16.13
CA GLU A 40 -14.25 0.45 -16.95
C GLU A 40 -13.84 1.88 -17.31
N VAL A 41 -14.19 2.30 -18.52
CA VAL A 41 -13.97 3.67 -19.00
C VAL A 41 -15.32 4.27 -19.32
N GLN A 42 -15.69 5.32 -18.59
CA GLN A 42 -16.92 6.07 -18.80
C GLN A 42 -16.58 7.42 -19.43
N TYR A 43 -17.35 7.82 -20.44
CA TYR A 43 -17.18 9.09 -21.12
C TYR A 43 -18.23 10.09 -20.68
N THR A 44 -17.77 11.28 -20.31
CA THR A 44 -18.65 12.42 -20.10
C THR A 44 -18.63 13.29 -21.36
N GLY A 45 -19.71 13.25 -22.15
CA GLY A 45 -19.82 13.98 -23.42
C GLY A 45 -19.31 13.17 -24.61
N ALA A 46 -18.77 13.86 -25.63
CA ALA A 46 -18.34 13.23 -26.87
C ALA A 46 -17.11 12.33 -26.67
N GLN A 47 -17.15 11.14 -27.27
CA GLN A 47 -16.04 10.18 -27.20
C GLN A 47 -14.92 10.58 -28.18
N ALA A 48 -13.98 11.41 -27.72
CA ALA A 48 -12.84 11.88 -28.52
C ALA A 48 -11.69 10.85 -28.63
N VAL A 49 -11.61 9.91 -27.69
CA VAL A 49 -10.52 8.93 -27.58
C VAL A 49 -11.12 7.54 -27.37
N SER A 50 -10.58 6.51 -28.02
CA SER A 50 -11.06 5.13 -27.84
C SER A 50 -10.62 4.55 -26.50
N LYS A 51 -11.38 3.57 -25.98
CA LYS A 51 -11.08 2.91 -24.71
C LYS A 51 -9.71 2.24 -24.77
N GLU A 52 -9.40 1.61 -25.88
CA GLU A 52 -8.17 0.87 -26.11
C GLU A 52 -6.96 1.80 -26.07
N ARG A 53 -7.08 3.01 -26.62
CA ARG A 53 -6.01 4.01 -26.58
C ARG A 53 -5.80 4.54 -25.16
N ILE A 54 -6.86 4.77 -24.40
CA ILE A 54 -6.75 5.13 -22.97
C ILE A 54 -6.04 4.02 -22.21
N LEU A 55 -6.50 2.78 -22.37
CA LEU A 55 -5.91 1.61 -21.69
C LEU A 55 -4.45 1.37 -22.10
N ALA A 56 -4.07 1.66 -23.34
CA ALA A 56 -2.70 1.55 -23.81
C ALA A 56 -1.76 2.59 -23.17
N GLN A 57 -2.28 3.76 -22.81
CA GLN A 57 -1.50 4.86 -22.26
C GLN A 57 -1.32 4.78 -20.73
N ILE A 58 -2.18 4.04 -20.03
CA ILE A 58 -2.06 3.83 -18.58
C ILE A 58 -1.22 2.59 -18.25
N ARG A 59 -0.55 2.65 -17.09
CA ARG A 59 0.23 1.57 -16.49
C ARG A 59 -0.62 0.66 -15.62
N THR A 60 -1.72 1.15 -15.07
CA THR A 60 -2.72 0.36 -14.34
C THR A 60 -3.29 -0.74 -15.26
N LYS A 61 -3.25 -2.01 -14.81
CA LYS A 61 -3.75 -3.17 -15.58
C LYS A 61 -4.51 -4.15 -14.67
N VAL A 62 -5.47 -4.85 -15.26
CA VAL A 62 -6.15 -5.99 -14.62
C VAL A 62 -5.12 -7.07 -14.24
N GLY A 63 -5.30 -7.65 -13.07
CA GLY A 63 -4.41 -8.67 -12.49
C GLY A 63 -3.19 -8.10 -11.75
N GLN A 64 -2.95 -6.79 -11.82
CA GLN A 64 -1.88 -6.14 -11.06
C GLN A 64 -2.38 -5.67 -9.68
N PRO A 65 -1.48 -5.56 -8.69
CA PRO A 65 -1.79 -4.87 -7.44
C PRO A 65 -2.14 -3.40 -7.69
N TYR A 66 -3.18 -2.92 -7.04
CA TYR A 66 -3.56 -1.51 -7.04
C TYR A 66 -2.47 -0.67 -6.36
N SER A 67 -2.16 0.48 -6.95
CA SER A 67 -1.24 1.48 -6.39
C SER A 67 -1.73 2.88 -6.74
N SER A 68 -1.97 3.71 -5.72
CA SER A 68 -2.36 5.11 -5.91
C SER A 68 -1.27 5.92 -6.63
N GLN A 69 0.00 5.63 -6.37
CA GLN A 69 1.12 6.28 -7.05
C GLN A 69 1.11 6.00 -8.55
N VAL A 70 0.75 4.78 -8.96
CA VAL A 70 0.63 4.42 -10.38
C VAL A 70 -0.56 5.14 -11.00
N VAL A 71 -1.69 5.22 -10.30
CA VAL A 71 -2.88 5.97 -10.74
C VAL A 71 -2.57 7.45 -10.97
N GLU A 72 -1.82 8.09 -10.06
CA GLU A 72 -1.40 9.49 -10.23
C GLU A 72 -0.51 9.68 -11.47
N GLN A 73 0.42 8.76 -11.72
CA GLN A 73 1.25 8.78 -12.93
C GLN A 73 0.43 8.59 -14.20
N ASP A 74 -0.57 7.72 -14.16
CA ASP A 74 -1.47 7.47 -15.27
C ASP A 74 -2.29 8.72 -15.61
N ILE A 75 -2.80 9.43 -14.60
CA ILE A 75 -3.48 10.72 -14.78
C ILE A 75 -2.56 11.72 -15.48
N ALA A 76 -1.33 11.86 -15.01
CA ALA A 76 -0.35 12.75 -15.64
C ALA A 76 -0.03 12.34 -17.09
N ALA A 77 0.13 11.05 -17.36
CA ALA A 77 0.40 10.52 -18.70
C ALA A 77 -0.75 10.76 -19.67
N LEU A 78 -1.99 10.61 -19.22
CA LEU A 78 -3.20 10.89 -20.00
C LEU A 78 -3.30 12.38 -20.35
N TYR A 79 -3.09 13.29 -19.40
CA TYR A 79 -3.07 14.73 -19.69
C TYR A 79 -1.93 15.12 -20.63
N LYS A 80 -0.75 14.51 -20.50
CA LYS A 80 0.40 14.78 -21.37
C LYS A 80 0.14 14.46 -22.85
N THR A 81 -0.87 13.65 -23.17
CA THR A 81 -1.27 13.39 -24.57
C THR A 81 -1.90 14.60 -25.26
N GLY A 82 -2.43 15.56 -24.51
CA GLY A 82 -3.24 16.66 -25.03
C GLY A 82 -4.63 16.24 -25.56
N ALA A 83 -4.94 14.95 -25.60
CA ALA A 83 -6.22 14.42 -26.09
C ALA A 83 -7.31 14.38 -25.01
N ILE A 84 -6.93 14.50 -23.74
CA ILE A 84 -7.84 14.38 -22.59
C ILE A 84 -7.81 15.70 -21.82
N GLN A 85 -8.97 16.35 -21.73
CA GLN A 85 -9.13 17.64 -21.05
C GLN A 85 -9.48 17.51 -19.57
N ASN A 86 -10.17 16.42 -19.20
CA ASN A 86 -10.49 16.10 -17.82
C ASN A 86 -10.50 14.58 -17.63
N VAL A 87 -9.91 14.10 -16.54
CA VAL A 87 -9.95 12.69 -16.15
C VAL A 87 -10.10 12.57 -14.64
N ARG A 88 -10.86 11.58 -14.21
CA ARG A 88 -11.04 11.19 -12.82
C ARG A 88 -11.01 9.67 -12.74
N ILE A 89 -10.23 9.13 -11.83
CA ILE A 89 -10.09 7.68 -11.65
C ILE A 89 -10.61 7.35 -10.26
N PHE A 90 -11.52 6.37 -10.19
CA PHE A 90 -12.10 5.89 -8.96
C PHE A 90 -11.67 4.44 -8.73
N ALA A 91 -11.21 4.14 -7.52
CA ALA A 91 -10.98 2.77 -7.08
C ALA A 91 -12.19 2.34 -6.25
N GLN A 92 -12.89 1.30 -6.71
CA GLN A 92 -14.03 0.73 -6.01
C GLN A 92 -13.69 -0.71 -5.60
N PRO A 93 -13.92 -1.10 -4.33
CA PRO A 93 -13.83 -2.50 -3.94
C PRO A 93 -14.83 -3.32 -4.75
N GLU A 94 -14.36 -4.33 -5.48
CA GLU A 94 -15.22 -5.38 -6.02
C GLU A 94 -15.47 -6.41 -4.91
N GLY A 95 -16.61 -6.29 -4.24
CA GLY A 95 -17.09 -7.23 -3.24
C GLY A 95 -18.60 -7.06 -3.04
N ASP A 96 -19.30 -8.18 -2.85
CA ASP A 96 -20.75 -8.24 -2.61
C ASP A 96 -21.12 -7.76 -1.20
N GLY A 97 -20.91 -6.46 -0.89
CA GLY A 97 -21.36 -5.85 0.36
C GLY A 97 -20.48 -6.06 1.59
#